data_AF-A0A9D8ACN6-F1
#
_entry.id   AF-A0A9D8ACN6-F1
#
_cell.length_a   1.000
_cell.length_b   1.000
_cell.length_c   1.000
_cell.angle_alpha   90.00
_cell.angle_beta   90.00
_cell.angle_gamma   90.00
#
_symmetry.space_group_name_H-M   'P 1'
#
loop_
_entity.id
_entity.type
_entity.pdbx_description
1 polymer ?
#
loop_
_entity_poly.entity_id
_entity_poly.type
_entity_poly.pdbx_seq_one_letter_code
_entity_poly.pdbx_strand_id
1 'polypeptide(L)' 'MKTLTLKVSDNILKKLKTVAEEKGFTRSEIVRNSLLEYLSHDDFNQVGSFLDLAGDLAGCVEGPSDLSTNKRYLEEYGQ' A
#
# COMPACT_ATOMS: atom_id res chain seq x y z
N MET A 1 20.52 2.06 5.06
CA MET A 1 19.52 1.64 6.07
C MET A 1 19.40 2.71 7.13
N LYS A 2 18.20 2.95 7.67
CA LYS A 2 17.97 3.84 8.83
C LYS A 2 17.68 2.99 10.07
N THR A 3 18.12 3.45 11.24
CA THR A 3 17.88 2.76 12.51
C THR A 3 16.54 3.20 13.09
N LEU A 4 15.72 2.23 13.47
CA LEU A 4 14.46 2.44 14.16
C LEU A 4 14.60 1.94 15.60
N THR A 5 14.42 2.83 16.58
CA THR A 5 14.46 2.50 18.01
C THR A 5 13.04 2.47 18.56
N LEU A 6 12.65 1.34 19.14
CA LEU A 6 11.29 1.09 19.63
C LEU A 6 11.34 0.57 21.06
N LYS A 7 10.41 1.02 21.91
CA LYS A 7 10.14 0.36 23.18
C LYS A 7 9.20 -0.81 22.93
N VAL A 8 9.53 -1.97 23.46
CA VAL A 8 8.71 -3.19 23.37
C VAL A 8 8.60 -3.84 24.74
N SER A 9 7.52 -4.58 24.97
CA SER A 9 7.37 -5.34 26.22
C SER A 9 8.31 -6.56 26.23
N ASP A 10 8.68 -7.02 27.43
CA ASP A 10 9.56 -8.19 27.60
C ASP A 10 9.01 -9.45 26.95
N ASN A 11 7.68 -9.60 26.90
CA ASN A 11 7.03 -10.72 26.24
C ASN A 11 7.34 -10.75 24.73
N ILE A 12 7.24 -9.60 24.06
CA ILE A 12 7.55 -9.47 22.64
C ILE A 12 9.02 -9.79 22.38
N LEU A 13 9.92 -9.28 23.23
CA LEU A 13 11.36 -9.53 23.10
C LEU A 13 11.70 -11.01 23.25
N LYS A 14 11.07 -11.71 24.22
CA LYS A 14 11.23 -13.16 24.41
C LYS A 14 10.76 -13.94 23.19
N LYS A 15 9.55 -13.65 22.69
CA LYS A 15 9.01 -14.31 21.48
C LYS A 15 9.90 -14.10 20.26
N LEU A 16 10.37 -12.86 20.03
CA LEU A 16 11.29 -12.55 18.94
C LEU A 16 12.57 -13.37 19.00
N LYS A 17 13.12 -13.59 20.20
CA LYS A 17 14.33 -14.39 20.39
C LYS A 17 14.09 -15.86 20.07
N THR A 18 13.00 -16.44 20.57
CA THR A 18 12.64 -17.84 20.30
C THR A 18 12.44 -18.08 18.79
N VAL A 19 11.67 -17.23 18.12
CA VAL A 19 11.42 -17.38 16.67
C VAL A 19 12.69 -17.17 15.84
N ALA A 20 13.57 -16.26 16.27
CA ALA A 20 14.88 -16.04 15.65
C ALA A 20 15.75 -17.31 15.69
N GLU A 21 15.82 -17.95 16.85
CA GLU A 21 16.58 -19.18 17.07
C GLU A 21 15.99 -20.35 16.26
N GLU A 22 14.67 -20.52 16.27
CA GLU A 22 13.99 -21.60 15.55
C GLU A 22 14.11 -21.48 14.03
N LYS A 23 14.03 -20.25 13.49
CA LYS A 23 14.04 -20.00 12.04
C LYS A 23 15.42 -19.65 11.48
N GLY A 24 16.45 -19.51 12.32
CA GLY A 24 17.79 -19.11 11.91
C GLY A 24 17.89 -17.66 11.41
N PHE A 25 16.98 -16.79 11.84
CA PHE A 25 16.97 -15.36 11.47
C PHE A 25 17.41 -14.48 12.64
N THR A 26 17.90 -13.28 12.34
CA THR A 26 18.13 -12.25 13.36
C THR A 26 16.80 -11.58 13.75
N ARG A 27 16.76 -11.02 14.98
CA ARG A 27 15.60 -10.23 15.45
C ARG A 27 15.23 -9.11 14.47
N SER A 28 16.24 -8.43 13.90
CA SER A 28 16.03 -7.33 12.96
C SER A 28 15.48 -7.80 11.60
N GLU A 29 15.81 -9.01 11.16
CA GLU A 29 15.21 -9.62 9.96
C GLU A 29 13.75 -9.97 10.18
N ILE A 30 13.42 -10.60 11.31
CA ILE A 30 12.02 -10.90 11.65
C ILE A 30 11.20 -9.61 11.69
N VAL A 31 11.65 -8.59 12.43
CA VAL A 31 10.91 -7.33 12.55
C VAL A 31 10.75 -6.65 11.18
N ARG A 32 11.79 -6.64 10.33
CA ARG A 32 11.67 -6.07 8.98
C ARG A 32 10.70 -6.85 8.10
N ASN A 33 10.78 -8.17 8.09
CA ASN A 33 9.90 -9.00 7.27
C ASN A 33 8.44 -8.87 7.72
N SER A 34 8.19 -8.89 9.03
CA SER A 34 6.84 -8.67 9.56
C SER A 34 6.32 -7.26 9.26
N LEU A 35 7.17 -6.23 9.29
CA LEU A 35 6.77 -4.87 8.89
C LEU A 35 6.44 -4.81 7.39
N LEU A 36 7.25 -5.44 6.54
CA LEU A 36 6.98 -5.50 5.10
C LEU A 36 5.67 -6.23 4.81
N GLU A 37 5.45 -7.37 5.46
CA GLU A 37 4.22 -8.16 5.32
C GLU A 37 2.99 -7.38 5.81
N TYR A 38 3.09 -6.73 6.97
CA TYR A 38 2.00 -5.90 7.51
C TYR A 38 1.67 -4.73 6.57
N LEU A 39 2.70 -4.02 6.10
CA LEU A 39 2.53 -2.86 5.21
C LEU A 39 2.14 -3.25 3.78
N SER A 40 2.38 -4.48 3.36
CA SER A 40 1.93 -4.98 2.05
C SER A 40 0.47 -5.45 2.07
N HIS A 41 -0.08 -5.76 3.24
CA HIS A 41 -1.48 -6.19 3.39
C HIS A 41 -2.45 -5.03 3.55
N ASP A 42 -1.99 -3.88 4.05
CA ASP A 42 -2.77 -2.66 3.99
C ASP A 42 -2.71 -2.12 2.55
N ASP A 43 -3.88 -1.84 1.97
CA ASP A 43 -4.11 -1.05 0.75
C ASP A 43 -3.57 0.41 0.89
N PHE A 44 -2.41 0.63 1.49
CA PHE A 44 -1.73 1.93 1.48
C PHE A 44 -1.36 2.37 0.05
N ASN A 45 -1.43 1.47 -0.93
CA ASN A 45 -1.37 1.80 -2.35
C ASN A 45 -2.67 2.44 -2.89
N GLN A 46 -3.77 2.47 -2.12
CA GLN A 46 -4.96 3.26 -2.46
C GLN A 46 -4.93 4.67 -1.86
N VAL A 47 -3.81 5.11 -1.29
CA VAL A 47 -3.57 6.53 -1.01
C VAL A 47 -3.06 7.17 -2.29
N GLY A 48 -3.98 7.43 -3.21
CA GLY A 48 -3.71 8.08 -4.48
C GLY A 48 -4.85 9.04 -4.82
N SER A 49 -4.52 10.13 -5.51
CA SER A 49 -5.53 10.89 -6.24
C SER A 49 -6.23 9.99 -7.26
N PHE A 50 -7.39 10.41 -7.77
CA PHE A 50 -8.08 9.69 -8.84
C PHE A 50 -7.14 9.33 -10.01
N LEU A 51 -6.19 10.22 -10.33
CA LEU A 51 -5.19 9.99 -11.37
C LEU A 51 -4.27 8.81 -11.05
N ASP A 52 -3.83 8.68 -9.80
CA ASP A 52 -2.91 7.61 -9.38
C ASP A 52 -3.57 6.22 -9.48
N LEU A 53 -4.90 6.17 -9.37
CA LEU A 53 -5.70 4.95 -9.45
C LEU A 53 -6.21 4.62 -10.86
N ALA A 54 -6.23 5.59 -11.79
CA ALA A 54 -6.84 5.42 -13.12
C ALA A 54 -5.87 4.91 -14.19
N GLY A 55 -4.61 4.62 -13.85
CA GLY A 55 -3.56 4.29 -14.81
C GLY A 55 -3.80 3.00 -15.60
N ASP A 56 -4.44 2.01 -14.99
CA ASP A 56 -4.83 0.73 -15.60
C ASP A 56 -6.10 0.82 -16.47
N LEU A 57 -6.87 1.90 -16.31
CA LEU A 57 -8.08 2.16 -17.10
C LEU A 57 -7.78 2.77 -18.48
N ALA A 58 -6.57 3.31 -18.67
CA ALA A 58 -6.17 3.88 -19.95
C ALA A 58 -6.06 2.78 -21.02
N GLY A 59 -6.94 2.83 -22.02
CA GLY A 59 -6.96 1.86 -23.13
C GLY A 59 -7.67 0.54 -22.80
N CYS A 60 -8.30 0.39 -21.63
CA CYS A 60 -9.09 -0.79 -21.30
C CYS A 60 -10.50 -0.76 -21.93
N VAL A 61 -10.91 0.38 -22.48
CA VAL A 61 -12.21 0.60 -23.11
C VAL A 61 -12.08 1.29 -24.47
N GLU A 62 -12.91 0.88 -25.42
CA GLU A 62 -13.10 1.63 -26.67
C GLU A 62 -14.14 2.73 -26.45
N GLY A 63 -13.77 3.97 -26.75
CA GLY A 63 -14.63 5.14 -26.60
C GLY A 63 -14.71 5.97 -27.88
N PRO A 64 -15.67 6.90 -27.95
CA PRO A 64 -15.77 7.83 -29.06
C PRO A 64 -14.52 8.73 -29.12
N SER A 65 -14.19 9.19 -30.33
CA SER A 65 -13.06 10.13 -30.53
C SER A 65 -13.22 11.44 -29.76
N ASP A 66 -14.46 11.82 -29.44
CA ASP A 66 -14.80 12.95 -28.58
C ASP A 66 -15.67 12.46 -27.41
N LEU A 67 -15.16 12.66 -26.19
CA LEU A 67 -15.83 12.30 -24.94
C LEU A 67 -17.02 13.23 -24.63
N SER A 68 -17.15 14.36 -25.33
CA SER A 68 -18.25 15.33 -25.18
C SER A 68 -19.53 14.92 -25.92
N THR A 69 -19.70 13.63 -26.21
CA THR A 69 -20.78 13.11 -27.06
C THR A 69 -22.17 13.31 -26.44
N ASN A 70 -22.26 13.43 -25.12
CA ASN A 70 -23.52 13.56 -24.38
C ASN A 70 -23.63 14.89 -23.62
N LYS A 71 -23.65 15.99 -24.39
CA LYS A 71 -23.54 17.38 -23.89
C LYS A 71 -24.55 17.76 -22.82
N ARG A 72 -25.76 17.17 -22.83
CA ARG A 72 -26.79 17.42 -21.80
C ARG A 72 -26.31 17.13 -20.37
N TYR A 73 -25.33 16.24 -20.21
CA TYR A 73 -24.76 15.90 -18.90
C TYR A 73 -23.59 16.80 -18.50
N LEU A 74 -23.16 17.72 -19.38
CA LEU A 74 -22.06 18.65 -19.14
C LEU A 74 -22.54 20.08 -18.82
N GLU A 75 -23.85 20.35 -18.89
CA GLU A 75 -24.41 21.70 -18.79
C GLU A 75 -24.08 22.42 -17.47
N GLU A 76 -23.89 21.68 -16.38
CA GLU A 76 -23.57 22.20 -15.05
C GLU A 76 -22.22 21.69 -14.52
N TYR A 77 -21.37 21.13 -15.38
CA TYR A 77 -20.12 20.54 -14.94
C TYR A 77 -19.13 21.62 -14.46
N GLY A 78 -18.89 21.66 -13.14
CA GLY A 78 -17.91 22.57 -12.51
C GLY A 78 -18.47 23.90 -12.00
N GLN A 79 -19.80 24.06 -11.93
CA GLN A 79 -20.47 25.10 -11.13
C GLN A 79 -20.58 24.65 -9.66
#